data_AF-A0A8T6DJ33-F1
#
_entry.id   AF-A0A8T6DJ33-F1
#
_cell.length_a   1.000
_cell.length_b   1.000
_cell.length_c   1.000
_cell.angle_alpha   90.00
_cell.angle_beta   90.00
_cell.angle_gamma   90.00
#
_symmetry.space_group_name_H-M   'P 1'
#
loop_
_entity.id
_entity.type
_entity.pdbx_description
1 polymer ?
#
loop_
_entity_poly.entity_id
_entity_poly.type
_entity_poly.pdbx_seq_one_letter_code
_entity_poly.pdbx_strand_id
1 'polypeptide(L)'
;MEYVRLGRSGMKVSRVCVGTNMFGAGYVDDDRAESVIDAAFDAGINFIDTADAYNSGHSEVVVGRAVRSHRHDFVVATKGFIATGPGPNDVGLSRKHLIDAVNASLTRLKSDYIDLYQVHYFDPDPPPEETLKTLDDMVRQGKIRYIGCSNFAAWQLMRALWVSDRDGFERFESVQPEYNLAKRDIEGELFDACANQNVGIIPYQIFMGGVLTGRYSADSPPPDDSHMASRHAQRAKDTYWNERTFKMVDVLKDAAAELSVSVPQLLIAWTLSRPQITSVIVGASRPEQAKGNAAAVSIDLPEEIVARLDSL
;
A
#
# COMPACT_ATOMS: atom_id res chain seq x y z
N MET A 1 15.50 9.91 5.48
CA MET A 1 14.06 9.54 5.49
C MET A 1 13.30 10.49 6.40
N GLU A 2 12.09 10.89 6.00
CA GLU A 2 11.14 11.60 6.86
C GLU A 2 10.15 10.60 7.48
N TYR A 3 9.84 10.78 8.77
CA TYR A 3 8.86 9.97 9.50
C TYR A 3 7.71 10.83 10.00
N VAL A 4 6.49 10.38 9.71
CA VAL A 4 5.24 11.08 10.06
C VAL A 4 4.35 10.19 10.90
N ARG A 5 3.42 10.77 11.67
CA ARG A 5 2.44 9.97 12.41
C ARG A 5 1.41 9.38 11.46
N LEU A 6 1.00 8.13 11.70
CA LEU A 6 -0.11 7.52 10.96
C LEU A 6 -1.44 7.90 11.60
N GLY A 7 -2.21 8.75 10.93
CA GLY A 7 -3.47 9.26 11.47
C GLY A 7 -3.28 10.01 12.79
N ARG A 8 -4.11 9.68 13.79
CA ARG A 8 -4.01 10.25 15.15
C ARG A 8 -3.20 9.37 16.11
N SER A 9 -2.67 8.25 15.62
CA SER A 9 -1.88 7.33 16.43
C SER A 9 -0.54 7.91 16.89
N GLY A 10 0.07 7.26 17.89
CA GLY A 10 1.45 7.52 18.30
C GLY A 10 2.50 6.86 17.39
N MET A 11 2.08 6.02 16.44
CA MET A 11 2.96 5.27 15.55
C MET A 11 3.51 6.17 14.45
N LYS A 12 4.82 6.10 14.20
CA LYS A 12 5.48 6.83 13.12
C LYS A 12 5.88 5.88 11.99
N VAL A 13 5.57 6.29 10.77
CA VAL A 13 5.91 5.57 9.53
C VAL A 13 6.76 6.46 8.64
N SER A 14 7.66 5.86 7.86
CA SER A 14 8.38 6.53 6.78
C SER A 14 7.40 7.04 5.72
N ARG A 15 7.69 8.17 5.06
CA ARG A 15 6.86 8.70 3.95
C ARG A 15 6.79 7.80 2.72
N VAL A 16 7.64 6.78 2.64
CA VAL A 16 7.61 5.73 1.62
C VAL A 16 7.43 4.38 2.32
N CYS A 17 6.55 3.55 1.75
CA CYS A 17 6.23 2.21 2.22
C CYS A 17 6.58 1.19 1.12
N VAL A 18 7.20 0.07 1.49
CA VAL A 18 7.48 -1.02 0.53
C VAL A 18 6.23 -1.89 0.39
N GLY A 19 5.62 -1.86 -0.79
CA GLY A 19 4.56 -2.78 -1.18
C GLY A 19 5.11 -4.10 -1.68
N THR A 20 4.61 -5.20 -1.12
CA THR A 20 5.21 -6.55 -1.27
C THR A 20 4.36 -7.51 -2.11
N ASN A 21 3.39 -6.99 -2.88
CA ASN A 21 2.51 -7.80 -3.73
C ASN A 21 3.25 -8.64 -4.78
N MET A 22 4.48 -8.26 -5.14
CA MET A 22 5.33 -9.01 -6.08
C MET A 22 6.14 -10.13 -5.43
N PHE A 23 6.25 -10.18 -4.10
CA PHE A 23 7.05 -11.20 -3.41
C PHE A 23 6.32 -12.54 -3.46
N GLY A 24 6.93 -13.53 -4.10
CA GLY A 24 6.28 -14.81 -4.42
C GLY A 24 5.55 -14.84 -5.76
N ALA A 25 5.60 -13.77 -6.57
CA ALA A 25 4.94 -13.73 -7.88
C ALA A 25 5.74 -14.45 -9.00
N GLY A 26 6.92 -15.00 -8.68
CA GLY A 26 7.75 -15.81 -9.57
C GLY A 26 8.84 -15.05 -10.35
N TYR A 27 8.68 -13.74 -10.56
CA TYR A 27 9.69 -12.89 -11.21
C TYR A 27 10.59 -12.12 -10.22
N VAL A 28 10.23 -12.16 -8.93
CA VAL A 28 11.07 -11.75 -7.80
C VAL A 28 11.23 -12.96 -6.92
N ASP A 29 12.45 -13.50 -6.87
CA ASP A 29 12.81 -14.59 -5.98
C ASP A 29 12.90 -14.09 -4.51
N ASP A 30 12.86 -15.04 -3.59
CA ASP A 30 12.84 -14.81 -2.15
C ASP A 30 14.07 -14.01 -1.65
N ASP A 31 15.28 -14.40 -2.09
CA ASP A 31 16.54 -13.75 -1.69
C ASP A 31 16.59 -12.30 -2.17
N ARG A 32 16.08 -12.03 -3.38
CA ARG A 32 15.96 -10.68 -3.93
C ARG A 32 14.92 -9.86 -3.18
N ALA A 33 13.79 -10.45 -2.80
CA ALA A 33 12.77 -9.77 -2.00
C ALA A 33 13.31 -9.37 -0.61
N GLU A 34 14.08 -10.24 0.04
CA GLU A 34 14.80 -9.92 1.27
C GLU A 34 15.81 -8.79 1.07
N SER A 35 16.63 -8.88 0.01
CA SER A 35 17.60 -7.83 -0.32
C SER A 35 16.94 -6.47 -0.60
N VAL A 36 15.70 -6.46 -1.13
CA VAL A 36 14.91 -5.24 -1.30
C VAL A 36 14.50 -4.65 0.05
N ILE A 37 14.05 -5.48 1.00
CA ILE A 37 13.68 -5.04 2.35
C ILE A 37 14.92 -4.51 3.10
N ASP A 38 16.06 -5.21 3.01
CA ASP A 38 17.32 -4.77 3.63
C ASP A 38 17.76 -3.41 3.07
N ALA A 39 17.74 -3.25 1.74
CA ALA A 39 18.08 -1.98 1.11
C ALA A 39 17.10 -0.85 1.44
N ALA A 40 15.82 -1.18 1.65
CA ALA A 40 14.82 -0.21 2.10
C ALA A 40 15.10 0.23 3.54
N PHE A 41 15.44 -0.72 4.42
CA PHE A 41 15.82 -0.45 5.81
C PHE A 41 17.07 0.42 5.91
N ASP A 42 18.12 0.09 5.14
CA ASP A 42 19.34 0.90 5.02
C ASP A 42 19.06 2.34 4.56
N ALA A 43 18.03 2.52 3.73
CA ALA A 43 17.56 3.83 3.27
C ALA A 43 16.62 4.55 4.27
N GLY A 44 16.35 3.92 5.41
CA GLY A 44 15.51 4.42 6.49
C GLY A 44 14.02 4.12 6.34
N ILE A 45 13.58 3.35 5.34
CA ILE A 45 12.18 2.94 5.24
C ILE A 45 11.87 1.96 6.37
N ASN A 46 10.90 2.29 7.22
CA ASN A 46 10.45 1.41 8.30
C ASN A 46 9.07 0.80 8.04
N PHE A 47 8.41 1.15 6.93
CA PHE A 47 7.02 0.77 6.71
C PHE A 47 6.89 -0.25 5.57
N ILE A 48 6.33 -1.42 5.88
CA ILE A 48 6.14 -2.54 4.93
C ILE A 48 4.65 -2.87 4.83
N ASP A 49 4.15 -3.04 3.61
CA ASP A 49 2.76 -3.42 3.33
C ASP A 49 2.71 -4.77 2.59
N THR A 50 1.97 -5.72 3.17
CA THR A 50 1.68 -7.04 2.61
C THR A 50 0.19 -7.39 2.76
N ALA A 51 -0.22 -8.61 2.41
CA ALA A 51 -1.58 -9.13 2.64
C ALA A 51 -1.60 -10.65 2.63
N ASP A 52 -2.55 -11.24 3.33
CA ASP A 52 -2.78 -12.69 3.37
C ASP A 52 -3.00 -13.32 1.97
N ALA A 53 -3.65 -12.59 1.07
CA ALA A 53 -3.93 -13.05 -0.28
C ALA A 53 -2.76 -12.86 -1.26
N TYR A 54 -1.72 -12.11 -0.91
CA TYR A 54 -0.60 -11.85 -1.83
C TYR A 54 0.21 -13.13 -2.07
N ASN A 55 0.12 -13.62 -3.31
CA ASN A 55 0.72 -14.88 -3.76
C ASN A 55 0.38 -16.04 -2.80
N SER A 56 -0.90 -16.14 -2.43
CA SER A 56 -1.43 -17.15 -1.51
C SER A 56 -0.75 -17.18 -0.14
N GLY A 57 -0.41 -15.99 0.39
CA GLY A 57 0.24 -15.80 1.67
C GLY A 57 1.76 -15.92 1.64
N HIS A 58 2.37 -16.28 0.50
CA HIS A 58 3.82 -16.40 0.40
C HIS A 58 4.54 -15.07 0.67
N SER A 59 3.94 -13.95 0.27
CA SER A 59 4.49 -12.61 0.54
C SER A 59 4.71 -12.39 2.05
N GLU A 60 3.78 -12.79 2.91
CA GLU A 60 3.92 -12.68 4.37
C GLU A 60 5.04 -13.57 4.93
N VAL A 61 5.27 -14.74 4.34
CA VAL A 61 6.37 -15.63 4.74
C VAL A 61 7.72 -14.97 4.46
N VAL A 62 7.87 -14.37 3.28
CA VAL A 62 9.09 -13.65 2.87
C VAL A 62 9.30 -12.41 3.75
N VAL A 63 8.25 -11.61 3.95
CA VAL A 63 8.31 -10.42 4.84
C VAL A 63 8.69 -10.83 6.25
N GLY A 64 8.06 -11.85 6.82
CA GLY A 64 8.36 -12.34 8.17
C GLY A 64 9.80 -12.79 8.34
N ARG A 65 10.40 -13.40 7.30
CA ARG A 65 11.83 -13.77 7.30
C ARG A 65 12.72 -12.52 7.22
N ALA A 66 12.44 -11.62 6.29
CA ALA A 66 13.23 -10.43 6.03
C ALA A 66 13.30 -9.46 7.23
N VAL A 67 12.17 -9.22 7.90
CA VAL A 67 12.13 -8.25 9.01
C VAL A 67 12.60 -8.83 10.35
N ARG A 68 12.91 -10.13 10.43
CA ARG A 68 13.05 -10.85 11.70
C ARG A 68 14.13 -10.26 12.63
N SER A 69 15.27 -9.87 12.08
CA SER A 69 16.40 -9.30 12.84
C SER A 69 16.11 -7.88 13.36
N HIS A 70 15.17 -7.17 12.74
CA HIS A 70 14.82 -5.78 13.04
C HIS A 70 13.31 -5.61 13.25
N ARG A 71 12.63 -6.65 13.76
CA ARG A 71 11.16 -6.69 13.80
C ARG A 71 10.57 -5.49 14.53
N HIS A 72 11.23 -5.01 15.58
CA HIS A 72 10.77 -3.87 16.37
C HIS A 72 11.01 -2.50 15.71
N ASP A 73 11.91 -2.43 14.73
CA ASP A 73 12.21 -1.21 14.00
C ASP A 73 11.23 -0.99 12.84
N PHE A 74 10.65 -2.08 12.32
CA PHE A 74 9.64 -2.05 11.27
C PHE A 74 8.21 -1.89 11.81
N VAL A 75 7.43 -1.11 11.06
CA VAL A 75 5.96 -1.14 11.04
C VAL A 75 5.54 -2.11 9.93
N VAL A 76 4.96 -3.25 10.30
CA VAL A 76 4.46 -4.23 9.34
C VAL A 76 2.94 -4.15 9.26
N ALA A 77 2.45 -3.77 8.09
CA ALA A 77 1.04 -3.79 7.74
C ALA A 77 0.67 -5.05 6.95
N THR A 78 -0.42 -5.70 7.33
CA THR A 78 -1.05 -6.76 6.52
C THR A 78 -2.55 -6.54 6.43
N LYS A 79 -3.24 -7.38 5.66
CA LYS A 79 -4.67 -7.23 5.34
C LYS A 79 -5.36 -8.58 5.35
N GLY A 80 -6.68 -8.55 5.59
CA GLY A 80 -7.59 -9.66 5.32
C GLY A 80 -8.90 -9.18 4.71
N PHE A 81 -9.50 -10.05 3.90
CA PHE A 81 -10.83 -9.95 3.26
C PHE A 81 -10.88 -10.85 2.03
N ILE A 82 -9.82 -10.83 1.19
CA ILE A 82 -9.82 -11.53 -0.10
C ILE A 82 -9.86 -13.03 0.16
N ALA A 83 -10.56 -13.77 -0.71
CA ALA A 83 -10.65 -15.22 -0.62
C ALA A 83 -9.27 -15.88 -0.48
N THR A 84 -9.01 -16.53 0.65
CA THR A 84 -7.79 -17.29 0.93
C THR A 84 -8.00 -18.81 0.83
N GLY A 85 -9.23 -19.23 0.51
CA GLY A 85 -9.63 -20.63 0.38
C GLY A 85 -10.96 -20.76 -0.39
N PRO A 86 -11.39 -22.01 -0.68
CA PRO A 86 -12.59 -22.27 -1.48
C PRO A 86 -13.90 -22.22 -0.67
N GLY A 87 -13.82 -22.15 0.65
CA GLY A 87 -14.98 -22.18 1.54
C GLY A 87 -15.73 -20.85 1.60
N PRO A 88 -17.02 -20.87 1.98
CA PRO A 88 -17.84 -19.65 2.04
C PRO A 88 -17.41 -18.66 3.13
N ASN A 89 -16.62 -19.10 4.11
CA ASN A 89 -16.09 -18.26 5.20
C ASN A 89 -14.59 -17.96 5.04
N ASP A 90 -14.01 -18.26 3.87
CA ASP A 90 -12.61 -18.00 3.58
C ASP A 90 -12.41 -16.61 2.93
N VAL A 91 -13.42 -15.73 3.03
CA VAL A 91 -13.50 -14.38 2.45
C VAL A 91 -14.35 -13.47 3.35
N GLY A 92 -14.22 -12.15 3.18
CA GLY A 92 -15.09 -11.14 3.80
C GLY A 92 -14.60 -10.67 5.17
N LEU A 93 -15.46 -9.97 5.91
CA LEU A 93 -15.15 -9.36 7.21
C LEU A 93 -15.93 -9.97 8.37
N SER A 94 -16.49 -11.17 8.18
CA SER A 94 -17.13 -11.89 9.29
C SER A 94 -16.15 -12.11 10.44
N ARG A 95 -16.66 -12.19 11.67
CA ARG A 95 -15.83 -12.49 12.85
C ARG A 95 -15.01 -13.76 12.64
N LYS A 96 -15.63 -14.81 12.10
CA LYS A 96 -14.96 -16.09 11.85
C LYS A 96 -13.74 -15.89 10.94
N HIS A 97 -13.93 -15.25 9.79
CA HIS A 97 -12.86 -15.08 8.82
C HIS A 97 -11.73 -14.23 9.38
N LEU A 98 -12.05 -13.08 10.00
CA LEU A 98 -11.02 -12.17 10.52
C LEU A 98 -10.16 -12.81 11.62
N ILE A 99 -10.77 -13.59 12.52
CA ILE A 99 -10.01 -14.31 13.55
C ILE A 99 -9.04 -15.30 12.90
N ASP A 100 -9.52 -16.10 11.95
CA ASP A 100 -8.71 -17.10 11.26
C ASP A 100 -7.59 -16.43 10.43
N ALA A 101 -7.89 -15.35 9.71
CA ALA A 101 -6.97 -14.60 8.88
C ALA A 101 -5.84 -13.93 9.68
N VAL A 102 -6.16 -13.28 10.82
CA VAL A 102 -5.16 -12.66 11.71
C VAL A 102 -4.20 -13.72 12.26
N ASN A 103 -4.71 -14.83 12.78
CA ASN A 103 -3.86 -15.89 13.34
C ASN A 103 -2.96 -16.54 12.27
N ALA A 104 -3.49 -16.75 11.07
CA ALA A 104 -2.72 -17.29 9.95
C ALA A 104 -1.62 -16.31 9.48
N SER A 105 -1.92 -15.01 9.45
CA SER A 105 -0.96 -13.96 9.10
C SER A 105 0.18 -13.89 10.13
N LEU A 106 -0.12 -13.89 11.43
CA LEU A 106 0.89 -13.95 12.51
C LEU A 106 1.81 -15.17 12.38
N THR A 107 1.24 -16.32 12.03
CA THR A 107 2.00 -17.56 11.82
C THR A 107 2.97 -17.43 10.65
N ARG A 108 2.53 -16.88 9.51
CA ARG A 108 3.38 -16.68 8.32
C ARG A 108 4.46 -15.62 8.57
N LEU A 109 4.08 -14.52 9.21
CA LEU A 109 5.00 -13.44 9.60
C LEU A 109 5.98 -13.85 10.71
N LYS A 110 5.73 -14.96 11.41
CA LYS A 110 6.50 -15.41 12.59
C LYS A 110 6.65 -14.31 13.64
N SER A 111 5.54 -13.63 13.91
CA SER A 111 5.47 -12.48 14.83
C SER A 111 4.29 -12.65 15.77
N ASP A 112 4.42 -12.18 17.02
CA ASP A 112 3.34 -12.21 18.00
C ASP A 112 2.32 -11.08 17.81
N TYR A 113 2.67 -10.09 16.97
CA TYR A 113 1.81 -8.94 16.68
C TYR A 113 1.98 -8.42 15.25
N ILE A 114 0.93 -7.74 14.78
CA ILE A 114 0.86 -6.93 13.56
C ILE A 114 0.75 -5.46 13.97
N ASP A 115 1.54 -4.58 13.37
CA ASP A 115 1.50 -3.15 13.70
C ASP A 115 0.24 -2.49 13.15
N LEU A 116 -0.11 -2.78 11.90
CA LEU A 116 -1.30 -2.28 11.24
C LEU A 116 -2.05 -3.41 10.55
N TYR A 117 -3.24 -3.76 11.02
CA TYR A 117 -4.11 -4.70 10.31
C TYR A 117 -5.20 -3.96 9.56
N GLN A 118 -5.27 -4.15 8.26
CA GLN A 118 -6.21 -3.44 7.40
C GLN A 118 -7.31 -4.37 6.89
N VAL A 119 -8.55 -3.91 6.93
CA VAL A 119 -9.62 -4.58 6.15
C VAL A 119 -9.43 -4.23 4.67
N HIS A 120 -9.22 -5.23 3.80
CA HIS A 120 -8.73 -5.01 2.43
C HIS A 120 -9.76 -4.33 1.51
N TYR A 121 -11.05 -4.58 1.76
CA TYR A 121 -12.18 -3.98 1.05
C TYR A 121 -13.34 -3.77 2.01
N PHE A 122 -14.28 -2.90 1.64
CA PHE A 122 -15.55 -2.79 2.32
C PHE A 122 -16.40 -4.04 2.09
N ASP A 123 -16.98 -4.56 3.17
CA ASP A 123 -17.90 -5.69 3.11
C ASP A 123 -19.30 -5.22 3.54
N PRO A 124 -20.32 -5.28 2.66
CA PRO A 124 -21.68 -4.92 3.01
C PRO A 124 -22.40 -6.00 3.83
N ASP A 125 -21.88 -7.23 3.91
CA ASP A 125 -22.61 -8.37 4.47
C ASP A 125 -22.66 -8.34 6.02
N PRO A 126 -21.52 -8.32 6.76
CA PRO A 126 -21.56 -8.17 8.20
C PRO A 126 -21.88 -6.72 8.59
N PRO A 127 -22.61 -6.49 9.70
CA PRO A 127 -22.74 -5.15 10.25
C PRO A 127 -21.36 -4.64 10.68
N PRO A 128 -21.03 -3.34 10.47
CA PRO A 128 -19.73 -2.78 10.86
C PRO A 128 -19.38 -3.00 12.33
N GLU A 129 -20.39 -3.04 13.22
CA GLU A 129 -20.25 -3.37 14.63
C GLU A 129 -19.56 -4.72 14.86
N GLU A 130 -19.89 -5.76 14.08
CA GLU A 130 -19.27 -7.07 14.24
C GLU A 130 -17.80 -7.04 13.83
N THR A 131 -17.50 -6.42 12.70
CA THR A 131 -16.14 -6.25 12.17
C THR A 131 -15.28 -5.46 13.15
N LEU A 132 -15.72 -4.27 13.56
CA LEU A 132 -14.97 -3.38 14.44
C LEU A 132 -14.79 -3.99 15.83
N LYS A 133 -15.82 -4.61 16.41
CA LYS A 133 -15.68 -5.33 17.68
C LYS A 133 -14.65 -6.46 17.56
N THR A 134 -14.67 -7.22 16.46
CA THR A 134 -13.72 -8.34 16.29
C THR A 134 -12.29 -7.83 16.21
N LEU A 135 -12.05 -6.73 15.51
CA LEU A 135 -10.75 -6.08 15.43
C LEU A 135 -10.33 -5.48 16.79
N ASP A 136 -11.24 -4.86 17.54
CA ASP A 136 -11.03 -4.37 18.91
C ASP A 136 -10.61 -5.52 19.85
N ASP A 137 -11.31 -6.65 19.79
CA ASP A 137 -10.96 -7.84 20.57
C ASP A 137 -9.53 -8.35 20.24
N MET A 138 -9.09 -8.22 18.97
CA MET A 138 -7.72 -8.60 18.55
C MET A 138 -6.66 -7.61 19.01
N VAL A 139 -6.99 -6.31 19.08
CA VAL A 139 -6.12 -5.29 19.67
C VAL A 139 -5.98 -5.53 21.18
N ARG A 140 -7.08 -5.80 21.89
CA ARG A 140 -7.04 -6.14 23.33
C ARG A 140 -6.24 -7.40 23.64
N GLN A 141 -6.26 -8.37 22.72
CA GLN A 141 -5.42 -9.58 22.81
C GLN A 141 -3.93 -9.31 22.53
N GLY A 142 -3.56 -8.11 22.10
CA GLY A 142 -2.19 -7.76 21.76
C GLY A 142 -1.71 -8.34 20.43
N LYS A 143 -2.61 -8.86 19.59
CA LYS A 143 -2.28 -9.41 18.27
C LYS A 143 -2.16 -8.34 17.19
N ILE A 144 -2.86 -7.23 17.37
CA ILE A 144 -2.86 -6.06 16.48
C ILE A 144 -2.52 -4.83 17.32
N ARG A 145 -1.77 -3.88 16.78
CA ARG A 145 -1.51 -2.58 17.44
C ARG A 145 -2.48 -1.51 16.98
N TYR A 146 -2.65 -1.35 15.67
CA TYR A 146 -3.58 -0.41 15.05
C TYR A 146 -4.36 -1.07 13.93
N ILE A 147 -5.53 -0.52 13.63
CA ILE A 147 -6.39 -1.00 12.54
C ILE A 147 -6.52 0.07 11.47
N GLY A 148 -6.71 -0.37 10.23
CA GLY A 148 -6.96 0.48 9.08
C GLY A 148 -7.97 -0.14 8.13
N CYS A 149 -8.25 0.56 7.05
CA CYS A 149 -9.08 0.05 5.97
C CYS A 149 -8.45 0.32 4.60
N SER A 150 -8.94 -0.35 3.58
CA SER A 150 -8.49 -0.19 2.19
C SER A 150 -9.70 -0.20 1.29
N ASN A 151 -9.68 0.64 0.24
CA ASN A 151 -10.75 0.72 -0.76
C ASN A 151 -12.14 1.10 -0.19
N PHE A 152 -12.17 1.99 0.80
CA PHE A 152 -13.41 2.54 1.36
C PHE A 152 -13.76 3.88 0.69
N ALA A 153 -15.05 4.09 0.40
CA ALA A 153 -15.58 5.42 0.11
C ALA A 153 -15.62 6.27 1.38
N ALA A 154 -15.66 7.60 1.23
CA ALA A 154 -15.69 8.53 2.37
C ALA A 154 -16.83 8.22 3.35
N TRP A 155 -18.06 8.00 2.86
CA TRP A 155 -19.21 7.67 3.71
C TRP A 155 -19.06 6.34 4.46
N GLN A 156 -18.37 5.35 3.87
CA GLN A 156 -18.10 4.06 4.51
C GLN A 156 -17.08 4.22 5.64
N LEU A 157 -16.02 5.00 5.40
CA LEU A 157 -15.04 5.36 6.42
C LEU A 157 -15.73 6.11 7.57
N MET A 158 -16.51 7.16 7.28
CA MET A 158 -17.23 7.93 8.29
C MET A 158 -18.21 7.08 9.09
N ARG A 159 -18.92 6.14 8.45
CA ARG A 159 -19.80 5.20 9.14
C ARG A 159 -19.01 4.30 10.10
N ALA A 160 -17.87 3.78 9.69
CA ALA A 160 -17.05 2.93 10.55
C ALA A 160 -16.49 3.72 11.75
N LEU A 161 -15.97 4.92 11.51
CA LEU A 161 -15.47 5.80 12.58
C LEU A 161 -16.56 6.16 13.58
N TRP A 162 -17.77 6.45 13.11
CA TRP A 162 -18.91 6.73 13.98
C TRP A 162 -19.29 5.52 14.84
N VAL A 163 -19.26 4.30 14.30
CA VAL A 163 -19.51 3.09 15.10
C VAL A 163 -18.44 2.92 16.18
N SER A 164 -17.16 3.11 15.85
CA SER A 164 -16.07 3.07 16.83
C SER A 164 -16.25 4.11 17.94
N ASP A 165 -16.57 5.37 17.59
CA ASP A 165 -16.79 6.44 18.57
C ASP A 165 -18.02 6.17 19.46
N ARG A 166 -19.11 5.64 18.88
CA ARG A 166 -20.36 5.33 19.59
C ARG A 166 -20.18 4.19 20.60
N ASP A 167 -19.50 3.11 20.18
CA ASP A 167 -19.42 1.86 20.94
C ASP A 167 -18.10 1.73 21.73
N GLY A 168 -17.16 2.68 21.55
CA GLY A 168 -15.87 2.67 22.22
C GLY A 168 -14.91 1.60 21.70
N PHE A 169 -15.03 1.22 20.43
CA PHE A 169 -14.10 0.32 19.76
C PHE A 169 -12.87 1.07 19.24
N GLU A 170 -11.80 0.32 18.98
CA GLU A 170 -10.71 0.80 18.14
C GLU A 170 -11.23 1.36 16.81
N ARG A 171 -10.56 2.41 16.32
CA ARG A 171 -10.92 3.15 15.10
C ARG A 171 -9.89 2.91 14.01
N PHE A 172 -10.30 3.14 12.76
CA PHE A 172 -9.34 3.13 11.66
C PHE A 172 -8.40 4.35 11.74
N GLU A 173 -7.10 4.08 11.83
CA GLU A 173 -6.03 5.08 11.84
C GLU A 173 -5.50 5.38 10.44
N SER A 174 -5.80 4.52 9.46
CA SER A 174 -5.41 4.73 8.07
C SER A 174 -6.46 4.24 7.07
N VAL A 175 -6.42 4.83 5.87
CA VAL A 175 -7.07 4.32 4.67
C VAL A 175 -6.03 4.10 3.56
N GLN A 176 -6.11 2.96 2.88
CA GLN A 176 -5.29 2.60 1.72
C GLN A 176 -6.12 2.63 0.43
N PRO A 177 -6.16 3.77 -0.31
CA PRO A 177 -6.87 3.86 -1.57
C PRO A 177 -5.98 3.65 -2.80
N GLU A 178 -6.59 3.31 -3.93
CA GLU A 178 -5.94 3.49 -5.24
C GLU A 178 -5.80 4.99 -5.52
N TYR A 179 -4.60 5.45 -5.87
CA TYR A 179 -4.36 6.82 -6.29
C TYR A 179 -3.21 6.89 -7.29
N ASN A 180 -3.42 7.59 -8.40
CA ASN A 180 -2.42 7.85 -9.43
C ASN A 180 -2.90 8.99 -10.33
N LEU A 181 -2.07 9.40 -11.29
CA LEU A 181 -2.38 10.49 -12.23
C LEU A 181 -3.75 10.31 -12.92
N ALA A 182 -4.13 9.07 -13.26
CA ALA A 182 -5.40 8.77 -13.93
C ALA A 182 -6.56 8.48 -12.97
N LYS A 183 -6.31 8.27 -11.68
CA LYS A 183 -7.29 7.86 -10.67
C LYS A 183 -7.18 8.77 -9.45
N ARG A 184 -7.87 9.91 -9.51
CA ARG A 184 -7.82 10.99 -8.50
C ARG A 184 -9.12 11.14 -7.69
N ASP A 185 -10.06 10.21 -7.81
CA ASP A 185 -11.41 10.30 -7.21
C ASP A 185 -11.39 10.58 -5.70
N ILE A 186 -10.36 10.13 -4.98
CA ILE A 186 -10.23 10.34 -3.54
C ILE A 186 -10.00 11.79 -3.14
N GLU A 187 -9.56 12.65 -4.07
CA GLU A 187 -9.39 14.10 -3.83
C GLU A 187 -10.72 14.81 -3.56
N GLY A 188 -11.84 14.29 -4.08
CA GLY A 188 -13.12 14.97 -3.99
C GLY A 188 -13.80 14.90 -2.61
N GLU A 189 -13.64 13.79 -1.88
CA GLU A 189 -14.35 13.54 -0.61
C GLU A 189 -13.48 12.86 0.44
N LEU A 190 -12.70 11.84 0.04
CA LEU A 190 -11.94 11.03 0.99
C LEU A 190 -10.80 11.83 1.62
N PHE A 191 -10.17 12.74 0.87
CA PHE A 191 -9.14 13.66 1.40
C PHE A 191 -9.69 14.52 2.53
N ASP A 192 -10.83 15.16 2.32
CA ASP A 192 -11.45 16.03 3.32
C ASP A 192 -11.97 15.23 4.53
N ALA A 193 -12.56 14.05 4.29
CA ALA A 193 -12.97 13.15 5.37
C ALA A 193 -11.78 12.72 6.24
N CYS A 194 -10.65 12.35 5.62
CA CYS A 194 -9.45 11.94 6.33
C CYS A 194 -8.80 13.11 7.08
N ALA A 195 -8.72 14.29 6.46
CA ALA A 195 -8.21 15.49 7.10
C ALA A 195 -9.07 15.91 8.30
N ASN A 196 -10.40 15.83 8.18
CA ASN A 196 -11.33 16.13 9.26
C ASN A 196 -11.21 15.15 10.43
N GLN A 197 -11.01 13.86 10.13
CA GLN A 197 -10.99 12.79 11.13
C GLN A 197 -9.59 12.41 11.61
N ASN A 198 -8.53 13.04 11.10
CA ASN A 198 -7.13 12.67 11.31
C ASN A 198 -6.85 11.19 11.00
N VAL A 199 -7.30 10.72 9.84
CA VAL A 199 -6.99 9.38 9.31
C VAL A 199 -5.85 9.50 8.30
N GLY A 200 -4.82 8.67 8.43
CA GLY A 200 -3.69 8.70 7.50
C GLY A 200 -4.06 8.10 6.14
N ILE A 201 -3.60 8.71 5.05
CA ILE A 201 -3.82 8.17 3.69
C ILE A 201 -2.52 7.54 3.19
N ILE A 202 -2.61 6.26 2.80
CA ILE A 202 -1.48 5.45 2.35
C ILE A 202 -1.74 4.82 0.97
N PRO A 203 -1.68 5.60 -0.13
CA PRO A 203 -2.14 5.14 -1.43
C PRO A 203 -1.22 4.09 -2.06
N TYR A 204 -1.81 3.29 -2.95
CA TYR A 204 -1.13 2.31 -3.79
C TYR A 204 -1.43 2.53 -5.30
N GLN A 205 -0.78 1.76 -6.18
CA GLN A 205 -0.85 1.88 -7.66
C GLN A 205 -0.39 3.21 -8.25
N ILE A 206 0.47 3.99 -7.57
CA ILE A 206 1.00 5.24 -8.14
C ILE A 206 1.78 5.04 -9.45
N PHE A 207 2.26 3.82 -9.72
CA PHE A 207 2.96 3.44 -10.94
C PHE A 207 2.09 2.76 -12.00
N MET A 208 0.79 2.57 -11.73
CA MET A 208 -0.17 1.90 -12.63
C MET A 208 0.35 0.55 -13.17
N GLY A 209 0.60 -0.41 -12.27
CA GLY A 209 1.18 -1.71 -12.63
C GLY A 209 2.62 -1.65 -13.16
N GLY A 210 3.30 -0.52 -12.98
CA GLY A 210 4.65 -0.25 -13.45
C GLY A 210 4.73 0.49 -14.79
N VAL A 211 3.61 0.72 -15.49
CA VAL A 211 3.62 1.35 -16.82
C VAL A 211 4.15 2.77 -16.77
N LEU A 212 3.74 3.54 -15.77
CA LEU A 212 4.17 4.93 -15.65
C LEU A 212 5.67 5.09 -15.37
N THR A 213 6.38 4.03 -14.98
CA THR A 213 7.83 4.10 -14.74
C THR A 213 8.66 4.33 -16.01
N GLY A 214 8.04 4.19 -17.19
CA GLY A 214 8.71 4.31 -18.49
C GLY A 214 9.51 3.06 -18.90
N ARG A 215 9.39 1.96 -18.15
CA ARG A 215 10.07 0.68 -18.42
C ARG A 215 9.52 -0.07 -19.65
N TYR A 216 8.27 0.18 -20.04
CA TYR A 216 7.62 -0.53 -21.14
C TYR A 216 7.49 0.35 -22.38
N SER A 217 7.44 -0.28 -23.54
CA SER A 217 7.09 0.33 -24.83
C SER A 217 5.81 -0.33 -25.37
N ALA A 218 4.97 0.45 -26.04
CA ALA A 218 3.79 -0.07 -26.72
C ALA A 218 4.15 -1.01 -27.88
N ASP A 219 5.34 -0.83 -28.47
CA ASP A 219 5.79 -1.51 -29.68
C ASP A 219 6.57 -2.80 -29.40
N SER A 220 6.68 -3.23 -28.14
CA SER A 220 7.50 -4.38 -27.77
C SER A 220 6.88 -5.16 -26.61
N PRO A 221 7.13 -6.49 -26.54
CA PRO A 221 6.68 -7.27 -25.40
C PRO A 221 7.33 -6.76 -24.09
N PRO A 222 6.61 -6.84 -22.95
CA PRO A 222 7.18 -6.46 -21.67
C PRO A 222 8.37 -7.37 -21.31
N PRO A 223 9.42 -6.86 -20.64
CA PRO A 223 10.56 -7.67 -20.20
C PRO A 223 10.13 -8.84 -19.30
N ASP A 224 10.75 -10.01 -19.46
CA ASP A 224 10.41 -11.24 -18.73
C ASP A 224 10.50 -11.09 -17.20
N ASP A 225 11.40 -10.22 -16.72
CA ASP A 225 11.63 -9.92 -15.30
C ASP A 225 10.73 -8.77 -14.77
N SER A 226 9.57 -8.57 -15.40
CA SER A 226 8.65 -7.48 -15.08
C SER A 226 7.26 -7.97 -14.68
N HIS A 227 6.56 -7.14 -13.91
CA HIS A 227 5.17 -7.39 -13.53
C HIS A 227 4.28 -7.64 -14.76
N MET A 228 4.48 -6.90 -15.86
CA MET A 228 3.69 -7.02 -17.08
C MET A 228 3.95 -8.30 -17.87
N ALA A 229 5.05 -9.01 -17.62
CA ALA A 229 5.26 -10.36 -18.17
C ALA A 229 4.65 -11.46 -17.28
N SER A 230 4.27 -11.15 -16.03
CA SER A 230 3.76 -12.15 -15.09
C SER A 230 2.36 -12.65 -15.45
N ARG A 231 2.03 -13.87 -15.00
CA ARG A 231 0.68 -14.45 -15.13
C ARG A 231 -0.43 -13.63 -14.44
N HIS A 232 -0.05 -12.76 -13.51
CA HIS A 232 -0.97 -11.90 -12.75
C HIS A 232 -1.20 -10.54 -13.45
N ALA A 233 -0.54 -10.28 -14.58
CA ALA A 233 -0.56 -9.00 -15.26
C ALA A 233 -1.88 -8.65 -15.97
N GLN A 234 -2.76 -9.64 -16.24
CA GLN A 234 -3.88 -9.43 -17.19
C GLN A 234 -4.75 -8.23 -16.81
N ARG A 235 -5.21 -8.17 -15.56
CA ARG A 235 -6.01 -7.04 -15.07
C ARG A 235 -5.28 -5.70 -15.21
N ALA A 236 -3.97 -5.67 -14.93
CA ALA A 236 -3.16 -4.47 -15.06
C ALA A 236 -2.96 -4.07 -16.53
N LYS A 237 -2.84 -5.04 -17.45
CA LYS A 237 -2.79 -4.78 -18.90
C LYS A 237 -4.10 -4.20 -19.39
N ASP A 238 -5.23 -4.81 -19.04
CA ASP A 238 -6.56 -4.35 -19.45
C ASP A 238 -6.84 -2.92 -18.99
N THR A 239 -6.31 -2.54 -17.82
CA THR A 239 -6.52 -1.22 -17.23
C THR A 239 -5.52 -0.18 -17.74
N TYR A 240 -4.23 -0.53 -17.81
CA TYR A 240 -3.14 0.46 -17.93
C TYR A 240 -2.36 0.37 -19.25
N TRP A 241 -2.48 -0.71 -20.02
CA TRP A 241 -1.73 -0.89 -21.28
C TRP A 241 -2.50 -0.29 -22.46
N ASN A 242 -2.54 1.04 -22.53
CA ASN A 242 -3.26 1.79 -23.56
C ASN A 242 -2.52 3.07 -23.96
N GLU A 243 -2.91 3.64 -25.12
CA GLU A 243 -2.27 4.82 -25.71
C GLU A 243 -2.21 6.01 -24.76
N ARG A 244 -3.29 6.24 -23.97
CA ARG A 244 -3.33 7.35 -23.01
C ARG A 244 -2.22 7.20 -21.96
N THR A 245 -2.01 6.00 -21.43
CA THR A 245 -0.95 5.75 -20.45
C THR A 245 0.44 5.98 -21.03
N PHE A 246 0.69 5.54 -22.26
CA PHE A 246 1.99 5.77 -22.91
C PHE A 246 2.25 7.26 -23.21
N LYS A 247 1.23 8.04 -23.58
CA LYS A 247 1.36 9.50 -23.70
C LYS A 247 1.70 10.18 -22.36
N MET A 248 1.12 9.71 -21.25
CA MET A 248 1.51 10.21 -19.92
C MET A 248 2.97 9.91 -19.60
N VAL A 249 3.48 8.74 -20.01
CA VAL A 249 4.90 8.38 -19.82
C VAL A 249 5.84 9.35 -20.53
N ASP A 250 5.51 9.82 -21.73
CA ASP A 250 6.36 10.78 -22.45
C ASP A 250 6.45 12.11 -21.70
N VAL A 251 5.30 12.63 -21.24
CA VAL A 251 5.26 13.86 -20.42
C VAL A 251 6.06 13.70 -19.12
N LEU A 252 5.96 12.52 -18.48
CA LEU A 252 6.70 12.20 -17.27
C LEU A 252 8.21 12.12 -17.49
N LYS A 253 8.66 11.57 -18.62
CA LYS A 253 10.09 11.50 -18.97
C LYS A 253 10.67 12.89 -19.15
N ASP A 254 9.97 13.78 -19.86
CA ASP A 254 10.39 15.16 -20.06
C ASP A 254 10.51 15.90 -18.72
N ALA A 255 9.46 15.86 -17.89
CA ALA A 255 9.45 16.49 -16.58
C ALA A 255 10.53 15.93 -15.63
N ALA A 256 10.76 14.62 -15.65
CA ALA A 256 11.80 13.99 -14.84
C ALA A 256 13.21 14.41 -15.30
N ALA A 257 13.43 14.56 -16.61
CA ALA A 257 14.69 15.03 -17.17
C ALA A 257 14.98 16.49 -16.77
N GLU A 258 13.98 17.37 -16.80
CA GLU A 258 14.09 18.77 -16.36
C GLU A 258 14.58 18.88 -14.91
N LEU A 259 14.13 17.97 -14.03
CA LEU A 259 14.51 17.92 -12.62
C LEU A 259 15.75 17.04 -12.33
N SER A 260 16.31 16.38 -13.35
CA SER A 260 17.41 15.40 -13.18
C SER A 260 17.08 14.27 -12.19
N VAL A 261 15.83 13.80 -12.20
CA VAL A 261 15.35 12.68 -11.38
C VAL A 261 14.83 11.54 -12.25
N SER A 262 14.60 10.37 -11.67
CA SER A 262 13.93 9.28 -12.37
C SER A 262 12.41 9.46 -12.37
N VAL A 263 11.70 8.87 -13.34
CA VAL A 263 10.23 8.92 -13.38
C VAL A 263 9.57 8.32 -12.12
N PRO A 264 10.03 7.18 -11.55
CA PRO A 264 9.51 6.69 -10.27
C PRO A 264 9.65 7.72 -9.13
N GLN A 265 10.79 8.40 -9.07
CA GLN A 265 11.03 9.45 -8.07
C GLN A 265 10.09 10.64 -8.26
N LEU A 266 9.88 11.08 -9.51
CA LEU A 266 8.92 12.14 -9.83
C LEU A 266 7.49 11.77 -9.39
N LEU A 267 7.03 10.55 -9.66
CA LEU A 267 5.69 10.08 -9.29
C LEU A 267 5.52 9.97 -7.77
N ILE A 268 6.56 9.52 -7.06
CA ILE A 268 6.56 9.49 -5.59
C ILE A 268 6.48 10.91 -5.05
N ALA A 269 7.35 11.81 -5.51
CA ALA A 269 7.36 13.21 -5.07
C ALA A 269 6.02 13.90 -5.36
N TRP A 270 5.42 13.66 -6.54
CA TRP A 270 4.11 14.21 -6.90
C TRP A 270 3.00 13.68 -6.00
N THR A 271 3.02 12.39 -5.68
CA THR A 271 2.04 11.83 -4.74
C THR A 271 2.23 12.44 -3.34
N LEU A 272 3.48 12.58 -2.91
CA LEU A 272 3.84 13.12 -1.61
C LEU A 272 3.67 14.65 -1.51
N SER A 273 3.47 15.36 -2.61
CA SER A 273 3.17 16.80 -2.58
C SER A 273 1.74 17.10 -2.09
N ARG A 274 0.88 16.08 -2.02
CA ARG A 274 -0.47 16.21 -1.45
C ARG A 274 -0.36 16.20 0.08
N PRO A 275 -0.80 17.25 0.77
CA PRO A 275 -0.62 17.36 2.23
C PRO A 275 -1.39 16.30 3.01
N GLN A 276 -2.46 15.73 2.44
CA GLN A 276 -3.25 14.66 3.06
C GLN A 276 -2.55 13.29 3.01
N ILE A 277 -1.58 13.10 2.12
CA ILE A 277 -0.87 11.83 1.97
C ILE A 277 0.17 11.67 3.07
N THR A 278 -0.01 10.64 3.89
CA THR A 278 0.87 10.30 5.01
C THR A 278 2.12 9.57 4.53
N SER A 279 1.94 8.51 3.74
CA SER A 279 3.02 7.73 3.15
C SER A 279 2.54 7.13 1.84
N VAL A 280 3.42 6.79 0.91
CA VAL A 280 3.03 6.16 -0.36
C VAL A 280 3.57 4.74 -0.49
N ILE A 281 2.72 3.80 -0.92
CA ILE A 281 3.09 2.39 -1.10
C ILE A 281 3.65 2.20 -2.50
N VAL A 282 4.90 1.74 -2.57
CA VAL A 282 5.64 1.54 -3.83
C VAL A 282 6.25 0.16 -3.91
N GLY A 283 6.18 -0.42 -5.09
CA GLY A 283 6.85 -1.68 -5.39
C GLY A 283 8.32 -1.46 -5.74
N ALA A 284 9.17 -2.43 -5.39
CA ALA A 284 10.55 -2.54 -5.83
C ALA A 284 10.89 -4.01 -6.06
N SER A 285 11.38 -4.33 -7.26
CA SER A 285 11.82 -5.69 -7.60
C SER A 285 13.34 -5.87 -7.48
N ARG A 286 14.07 -4.79 -7.21
CA ARG A 286 15.53 -4.78 -7.04
C ARG A 286 15.95 -3.80 -5.94
N PRO A 287 17.03 -4.07 -5.18
CA PRO A 287 17.49 -3.23 -4.07
C PRO A 287 17.70 -1.75 -4.45
N GLU A 288 18.21 -1.47 -5.65
CA GLU A 288 18.49 -0.11 -6.12
C GLU A 288 17.19 0.71 -6.28
N GLN A 289 16.08 0.05 -6.62
CA GLN A 289 14.78 0.71 -6.72
C GLN A 289 14.27 1.13 -5.36
N ALA A 290 14.48 0.32 -4.30
CA ALA A 290 14.10 0.70 -2.94
C ALA A 290 14.85 1.96 -2.47
N LYS A 291 16.17 2.02 -2.72
CA LYS A 291 17.00 3.18 -2.42
C LYS A 291 16.58 4.42 -3.23
N GLY A 292 16.31 4.24 -4.52
CA GLY A 292 15.81 5.30 -5.41
C GLY A 292 14.46 5.85 -4.95
N ASN A 293 13.54 4.98 -4.56
CA ASN A 293 12.22 5.34 -4.04
C ASN A 293 12.35 6.14 -2.73
N ALA A 294 13.22 5.72 -1.82
CA ALA A 294 13.45 6.43 -0.56
C ALA A 294 13.99 7.86 -0.77
N ALA A 295 14.88 8.04 -1.75
CA ALA A 295 15.46 9.35 -2.07
C ALA A 295 14.43 10.36 -2.61
N ALA A 296 13.29 9.89 -3.12
CA ALA A 296 12.24 10.76 -3.65
C ALA A 296 11.61 11.70 -2.60
N VAL A 297 11.69 11.34 -1.32
CA VAL A 297 11.16 12.15 -0.21
C VAL A 297 11.83 13.52 -0.10
N SER A 298 13.06 13.67 -0.63
CA SER A 298 13.81 14.91 -0.57
C SER A 298 13.67 15.78 -1.84
N ILE A 299 12.82 15.38 -2.78
CA ILE A 299 12.59 16.14 -4.02
C ILE A 299 11.54 17.21 -3.74
N ASP A 300 11.95 18.47 -3.87
CA ASP A 300 11.02 19.60 -3.92
C ASP A 300 10.51 19.76 -5.35
N LEU A 301 9.20 19.72 -5.54
CA LEU A 301 8.58 19.81 -6.86
C LEU A 301 8.14 21.24 -7.15
N PRO A 302 8.65 21.88 -8.22
CA PRO A 302 8.15 23.18 -8.65
C PRO A 302 6.65 23.12 -8.94
N GLU A 303 5.92 24.17 -8.56
CA GLU A 303 4.47 24.27 -8.78
C GLU A 303 4.09 24.07 -10.26
N GLU A 304 4.94 24.52 -11.18
CA GLU A 304 4.74 24.35 -12.63
C GLU A 304 4.79 22.88 -13.05
N ILE A 305 5.69 22.08 -12.47
CA ILE A 305 5.76 20.64 -12.73
C ILE A 305 4.53 19.96 -12.12
N VAL A 306 4.11 20.33 -10.91
CA VAL A 306 2.90 19.78 -10.29
C VAL A 306 1.68 20.07 -11.16
N ALA A 307 1.49 21.33 -11.59
CA ALA A 307 0.37 21.73 -12.44
C ALA A 307 0.37 21.00 -13.79
N ARG A 308 1.55 20.79 -14.39
CA ARG A 308 1.71 20.01 -15.62
C ARG A 308 1.28 18.56 -15.43
N LEU A 309 1.72 17.91 -14.35
CA LEU A 309 1.33 16.53 -14.06
C LEU A 309 -0.15 16.40 -13.71
N ASP A 310 -0.72 17.39 -13.03
CA ASP A 310 -2.15 17.44 -12.68
C ASP A 310 -3.07 17.55 -13.89
N SER A 311 -2.55 17.97 -15.05
CA SER A 311 -3.30 18.11 -16.30
C SER A 311 -3.43 16.82 -17.14
N LEU A 312 -2.78 15.72 -16.71
CA LEU A 312 -2.81 14.41 -17.37
C LEU A 312 -4.08 13.59 -17.04
#